data_AF-A0A972LT24-F1
#
_entry.id   AF-A0A972LT24-F1
#
_cell.length_a   1.000
_cell.length_b   1.000
_cell.length_c   1.000
_cell.angle_alpha   90.00
_cell.angle_beta   90.00
_cell.angle_gamma   90.00
#
_symmetry.space_group_name_H-M   'P 1'
#
loop_
_entity.id
_entity.type
_entity.pdbx_description
1 polymer ?
#
loop_
_entity_poly.entity_id
_entity_poly.type
_entity_poly.pdbx_seq_one_letter_code
_entity_poly.pdbx_strand_id
1 'polypeptide(L)'
;MSRLECQQLEAHLSGNLSEHEATRFTAHLTACEPCRTAIAQQAWLEGLLRDSATAEAVPAGVTLAIDRAIIRTRRRRQFAYGFAATAAAVLIAVGLRTSQPAPTENRPQLAVVEQPAPVATPIATFVGSDDMIVVTHDSPYPNVTIVEVYPTVTARRRWKREAAARSLPVPKQFPGDPS
;
A
#
# COMPACT_ATOMS: atom_id res chain seq x y z
N MET A 1 -1.23 -12.36 -28.54
CA MET A 1 -1.81 -11.37 -27.61
C MET A 1 -1.41 -11.77 -26.20
N SER A 2 -0.64 -10.93 -25.53
CA SER A 2 0.14 -11.32 -24.34
C SER A 2 -0.67 -11.11 -23.08
N ARG A 3 -0.96 -12.18 -22.30
CA ARG A 3 -1.63 -12.09 -20.99
C ARG A 3 -0.97 -11.09 -20.02
N LEU A 4 0.32 -10.82 -20.21
CA LEU A 4 1.10 -9.84 -19.46
C LEU A 4 0.56 -8.41 -19.59
N GLU A 5 0.04 -8.02 -20.77
CA GLU A 5 -0.51 -6.66 -20.94
C GLU A 5 -1.87 -6.53 -20.24
N CYS A 6 -2.67 -7.59 -20.19
CA CYS A 6 -3.90 -7.59 -19.38
C CYS A 6 -3.63 -7.47 -17.88
N GLN A 7 -2.48 -7.94 -17.37
CA GLN A 7 -2.09 -7.77 -15.96
C GLN A 7 -1.80 -6.30 -15.60
N GLN A 8 -1.53 -5.44 -16.60
CA GLN A 8 -1.27 -4.02 -16.37
C GLN A 8 -2.55 -3.18 -16.21
N LEU A 9 -3.74 -3.78 -16.35
CA LEU A 9 -5.02 -3.08 -16.21
C LEU A 9 -5.16 -2.40 -14.84
N GLU A 10 -4.84 -3.10 -13.75
CA GLU A 10 -4.92 -2.55 -12.39
C GLU A 10 -3.95 -1.38 -12.19
N ALA A 11 -2.72 -1.51 -12.71
CA ALA A 11 -1.73 -0.44 -12.67
C ALA A 11 -2.17 0.78 -13.49
N HIS A 12 -2.87 0.56 -14.62
CA HIS A 12 -3.45 1.63 -15.42
C HIS A 12 -4.57 2.36 -14.67
N LEU A 13 -5.53 1.62 -14.11
CA LEU A 13 -6.67 2.18 -13.36
C LEU A 13 -6.21 2.96 -12.12
N SER A 14 -5.17 2.49 -11.45
CA SER A 14 -4.58 3.17 -10.28
C SER A 14 -3.63 4.31 -10.63
N GLY A 15 -3.34 4.56 -11.91
CA GLY A 15 -2.41 5.60 -12.36
C GLY A 15 -0.93 5.31 -12.00
N ASN A 16 -0.59 4.05 -11.76
CA ASN A 16 0.75 3.60 -11.33
C ASN A 16 1.64 3.15 -12.49
N LEU A 17 1.25 3.36 -13.75
CA LEU A 17 2.10 3.10 -14.90
C LEU A 17 3.09 4.24 -15.13
N SER A 18 4.32 3.88 -15.51
CA SER A 18 5.24 4.86 -16.10
C SER A 18 4.69 5.37 -17.45
N GLU A 19 5.15 6.54 -17.89
CA GLU A 19 4.67 7.18 -19.13
C GLU A 19 4.82 6.28 -20.36
N HIS A 20 5.94 5.56 -20.44
CA HIS A 20 6.20 4.63 -21.52
C HIS A 20 5.29 3.38 -21.45
N GLU A 21 5.02 2.84 -20.26
CA GLU A 21 4.08 1.72 -20.10
C GLU A 21 2.64 2.16 -20.40
N ALA A 22 2.24 3.37 -20.00
CA ALA A 22 0.94 3.93 -20.33
C ALA A 22 0.75 4.07 -21.85
N THR A 23 1.78 4.49 -22.58
CA THR A 23 1.76 4.56 -24.05
C THR A 23 1.61 3.18 -24.70
N ARG A 24 2.30 2.15 -24.17
CA ARG A 24 2.13 0.77 -24.65
C ARG A 24 0.74 0.22 -24.34
N PHE A 25 0.25 0.45 -23.12
CA PHE A 25 -1.06 -0.02 -22.70
C PHE A 25 -2.20 0.65 -23.49
N THR A 26 -2.10 1.94 -23.79
CA THR A 26 -3.07 2.63 -24.67
C THR A 26 -3.08 2.04 -26.08
N ALA A 27 -1.92 1.67 -26.63
CA ALA A 27 -1.87 0.91 -27.89
C ALA A 27 -2.56 -0.46 -27.75
N HIS A 28 -2.33 -1.20 -26.66
CA HIS A 28 -3.01 -2.47 -26.37
C HIS A 28 -4.55 -2.32 -26.32
N LEU A 29 -5.06 -1.24 -25.73
CA LEU A 29 -6.50 -0.97 -25.65
C LEU A 29 -7.16 -0.85 -27.03
N THR A 30 -6.43 -0.52 -28.10
CA THR A 30 -6.99 -0.50 -29.45
C THR A 30 -7.28 -1.90 -30.01
N ALA A 31 -6.60 -2.93 -29.52
CA ALA A 31 -6.72 -4.31 -29.99
C ALA A 31 -7.42 -5.26 -29.02
N CYS A 32 -7.56 -4.89 -27.74
CA CYS A 32 -8.06 -5.77 -26.69
C CYS A 32 -9.45 -5.34 -26.18
N GLU A 33 -10.50 -5.98 -26.71
CA GLU A 33 -11.89 -5.74 -26.29
C GLU A 33 -12.12 -5.97 -24.77
N PRO A 34 -11.61 -7.05 -24.14
CA PRO A 34 -11.82 -7.26 -22.70
C PRO A 34 -11.32 -6.12 -21.82
N CYS A 35 -10.15 -5.54 -22.14
CA CYS A 35 -9.60 -4.43 -21.37
C CYS A 35 -10.42 -3.15 -21.57
N ARG A 36 -10.93 -2.89 -22.79
CA ARG A 36 -11.85 -1.77 -23.04
C ARG A 36 -13.13 -1.90 -22.24
N THR A 37 -13.73 -3.09 -22.24
CA THR A 37 -14.97 -3.35 -21.49
C THR A 37 -14.76 -3.15 -19.99
N ALA A 38 -13.64 -3.62 -19.44
CA ALA A 38 -13.32 -3.42 -18.03
C ALA A 38 -13.17 -1.92 -17.67
N ILE A 39 -12.49 -1.13 -18.50
CA ILE A 39 -12.38 0.33 -18.30
C ILE A 39 -13.75 1.00 -18.39
N ALA A 40 -14.60 0.60 -19.34
CA ALA A 40 -15.95 1.14 -19.47
C ALA A 40 -16.83 0.82 -18.25
N GLN A 41 -16.74 -0.41 -17.72
CA GLN A 41 -17.43 -0.82 -16.50
C GLN A 41 -16.98 0.00 -15.28
N GLN A 42 -15.68 0.20 -15.12
CA GLN A 42 -15.13 1.04 -14.05
C GLN A 42 -15.62 2.48 -14.16
N ALA A 43 -15.57 3.09 -15.35
CA ALA A 43 -16.05 4.44 -15.58
C ALA A 43 -17.56 4.58 -15.31
N TRP A 44 -18.34 3.55 -15.63
CA TRP A 44 -19.77 3.49 -15.31
C TRP A 44 -20.02 3.43 -13.79
N LEU A 45 -19.29 2.58 -13.06
CA LEU A 45 -19.37 2.51 -11.58
C LEU A 45 -18.99 3.85 -10.94
N GLU A 46 -17.92 4.49 -11.41
CA GLU A 46 -17.53 5.82 -10.95
C GLU A 46 -18.61 6.88 -11.23
N GLY A 47 -19.31 6.77 -12.37
CA GLY A 47 -20.49 7.58 -12.67
C GLY A 47 -21.59 7.40 -11.63
N LEU A 48 -21.98 6.15 -11.35
CA LEU A 48 -23.00 5.85 -10.32
C LEU A 48 -22.61 6.37 -8.93
N LEU A 49 -21.35 6.21 -8.54
CA LEU A 49 -20.84 6.72 -7.27
C LEU A 49 -20.87 8.25 -7.21
N ARG A 50 -20.56 8.91 -8.32
CA ARG A 50 -20.62 10.37 -8.43
C ARG A 50 -22.06 10.88 -8.38
N ASP A 51 -23.00 10.19 -9.02
CA ASP A 51 -24.41 10.59 -9.07
C ASP A 51 -25.12 10.35 -7.73
N SER A 52 -24.72 9.30 -7.00
CA SER A 52 -25.25 9.00 -5.67
C SER A 52 -24.63 9.85 -4.56
N ALA A 53 -23.47 10.45 -4.78
CA ALA A 53 -22.91 11.45 -3.90
C ALA A 53 -23.77 12.72 -3.98
N THR A 54 -24.79 12.81 -3.12
CA THR A 54 -25.50 14.07 -2.89
C THR A 54 -24.46 15.12 -2.55
N ALA A 55 -24.41 16.19 -3.36
CA ALA A 55 -23.44 17.27 -3.23
C ALA A 55 -23.66 18.03 -1.91
N GLU A 56 -23.22 17.44 -0.81
CA GLU A 56 -23.02 18.16 0.43
C GLU A 56 -21.94 19.20 0.12
N ALA A 57 -22.31 20.48 0.27
CA ALA A 57 -21.48 21.58 -0.16
C ALA A 57 -20.09 21.46 0.49
N VAL A 58 -19.07 21.19 -0.34
CA VAL A 58 -17.69 21.11 0.11
C VAL A 58 -17.35 22.44 0.79
N PRO A 59 -16.91 22.45 2.06
CA PRO A 59 -16.62 23.70 2.76
C PRO A 59 -15.59 24.50 1.96
N ALA A 60 -15.87 25.79 1.71
CA ALA A 60 -15.07 26.63 0.81
C ALA A 60 -13.57 26.71 1.17
N GLY A 61 -13.20 26.41 2.42
CA GLY A 61 -11.81 26.36 2.87
C GLY A 61 -11.04 25.10 2.43
N VAL A 62 -11.72 24.00 2.11
CA VAL A 62 -11.09 22.71 1.82
C VAL A 62 -10.45 22.72 0.44
N THR A 63 -11.14 23.23 -0.58
CA THR A 63 -10.59 23.33 -1.95
C THR A 63 -9.33 24.20 -1.99
N LEU A 64 -9.38 25.38 -1.35
CA LEU A 64 -8.22 26.26 -1.21
C LEU A 64 -7.05 25.62 -0.46
N ALA A 65 -7.31 24.79 0.56
CA ALA A 65 -6.27 24.08 1.28
C ALA A 65 -5.61 22.99 0.41
N ILE A 66 -6.42 22.24 -0.35
CA ILE A 66 -5.95 21.22 -1.29
C ILE A 66 -5.11 21.86 -2.39
N ASP A 67 -5.58 22.93 -3.02
CA ASP A 67 -4.84 23.62 -4.10
C ASP A 67 -3.48 24.12 -3.61
N ARG A 68 -3.44 24.73 -2.42
CA ARG A 68 -2.17 25.16 -1.81
C ARG A 68 -1.24 23.98 -1.52
N ALA A 69 -1.78 22.85 -1.05
CA ALA A 69 -0.99 21.64 -0.80
C ALA A 69 -0.41 21.05 -2.11
N ILE A 70 -1.21 21.01 -3.18
CA ILE A 70 -0.77 20.54 -4.51
C ILE A 70 0.31 21.47 -5.08
N ILE A 71 0.11 22.79 -5.02
CA ILE A 71 1.11 23.75 -5.51
C ILE A 71 2.42 23.63 -4.72
N ARG A 72 2.34 23.48 -3.39
CA ARG A 72 3.52 23.37 -2.52
C ARG A 72 4.29 22.08 -2.79
N THR A 73 3.60 20.96 -2.99
CA THR A 73 4.23 19.67 -3.33
C THR A 73 4.86 19.70 -4.72
N ARG A 74 4.19 20.27 -5.73
CA ARG A 74 4.77 20.47 -7.07
C ARG A 74 6.02 21.32 -7.03
N ARG A 75 6.00 22.47 -6.35
CA ARG A 75 7.18 23.34 -6.20
C ARG A 75 8.33 22.60 -5.51
N ARG A 76 8.08 21.87 -4.42
CA ARG A 76 9.11 21.08 -3.74
C ARG A 76 9.75 20.03 -4.65
N ARG A 77 8.95 19.33 -5.46
CA ARG A 77 9.46 18.35 -6.43
C ARG A 77 10.33 19.03 -7.49
N GLN A 78 9.90 20.16 -8.05
CA GLN A 78 10.70 20.92 -9.02
C GLN A 78 12.05 21.35 -8.45
N PHE A 79 12.10 21.83 -7.20
CA PHE A 79 13.37 22.14 -6.54
C PHE A 79 14.23 20.89 -6.30
N ALA A 80 13.64 19.79 -5.84
CA ALA A 80 14.36 18.54 -5.60
C ALA A 80 15.02 17.99 -6.88
N TYR A 81 14.30 18.00 -8.01
CA TYR A 81 14.87 17.59 -9.30
C TYR A 81 15.96 18.56 -9.79
N GLY A 82 15.81 19.87 -9.55
CA GLY A 82 16.85 20.86 -9.86
C GLY A 82 18.14 20.61 -9.07
N PHE A 83 18.05 20.37 -7.76
CA PHE A 83 19.21 20.08 -6.91
C PHE A 83 19.86 18.72 -7.21
N ALA A 84 19.06 17.70 -7.55
CA ALA A 84 19.59 16.38 -7.93
C ALA A 84 20.42 16.46 -9.22
N ALA A 85 19.97 17.23 -10.21
CA ALA A 85 20.72 17.43 -11.45
C ALA A 85 22.08 18.12 -11.22
N THR A 86 22.12 19.15 -10.36
CA THR A 86 23.37 19.83 -10.03
C THR A 86 24.33 18.94 -9.22
N ALA A 87 23.81 18.16 -8.28
CA ALA A 87 24.62 17.24 -7.47
C ALA A 87 25.22 16.12 -8.33
N ALA A 88 24.44 15.56 -9.27
CA ALA A 88 24.93 14.56 -10.22
C ALA A 88 26.04 15.12 -11.12
N ALA A 89 25.88 16.35 -11.63
CA ALA A 89 26.90 17.00 -12.44
C ALA A 89 28.22 17.21 -11.66
N VAL A 90 28.15 17.60 -10.39
CA VAL A 90 29.33 17.75 -9.52
C VAL A 90 29.99 16.39 -9.26
N LEU A 91 29.21 15.34 -8.98
CA LEU A 91 29.74 13.99 -8.75
C LEU A 91 30.39 13.39 -10.01
N ILE A 92 29.83 13.63 -11.20
CA ILE A 92 30.45 13.21 -12.46
C ILE A 92 31.76 13.97 -12.69
N ALA A 93 31.78 15.29 -12.47
CA ALA A 93 32.99 16.10 -12.61
C ALA A 93 34.10 15.69 -11.63
N VAL A 94 33.74 15.31 -10.40
CA VAL A 94 34.69 14.82 -9.38
C VAL A 94 35.13 13.38 -9.65
N GLY A 95 34.20 12.48 -10.01
CA GLY A 95 34.47 11.07 -10.28
C GLY A 95 35.33 10.83 -11.52
N LEU A 96 35.18 11.64 -12.56
CA LEU A 96 36.07 11.61 -13.73
C LEU A 96 37.52 11.96 -13.38
N ARG A 97 37.77 12.67 -12.28
CA ARG A 97 39.14 12.99 -11.82
C ARG A 97 39.81 11.91 -10.99
N THR A 98 39.06 10.97 -10.40
CA THR A 98 39.60 10.01 -9.42
C THR A 98 39.53 8.55 -9.86
N SER A 99 39.05 8.30 -11.08
CA SER A 99 38.88 6.93 -11.61
C SER A 99 40.19 6.32 -12.10
N GLN A 100 41.04 5.83 -11.17
CA GLN A 100 41.96 4.73 -11.46
C GLN A 100 41.24 3.40 -11.20
N PRO A 101 41.17 2.47 -12.17
CA PRO A 101 40.49 1.20 -11.98
C PRO A 101 41.36 0.26 -11.13
N ALA A 102 40.90 -0.05 -9.92
CA ALA A 102 41.40 -1.19 -9.16
C ALA A 102 40.54 -2.44 -9.46
N PRO A 103 41.13 -3.57 -9.84
CA PRO A 103 40.38 -4.80 -10.05
C PRO A 103 40.11 -5.44 -8.68
N THR A 104 38.83 -5.56 -8.30
CA THR A 104 38.42 -6.39 -7.16
C THR A 104 37.37 -7.38 -7.63
N GLU A 105 37.85 -8.58 -7.89
CA GLU A 105 37.06 -9.80 -8.05
C GLU A 105 36.62 -10.24 -6.65
N ASN A 106 35.32 -10.10 -6.37
CA ASN A 106 34.73 -10.61 -5.14
C ASN A 106 33.44 -11.33 -5.48
N ARG A 107 33.53 -12.66 -5.59
CA ARG A 107 32.42 -13.56 -5.90
C ARG A 107 31.79 -14.01 -4.59
N PRO A 108 30.53 -13.64 -4.27
CA PRO A 108 29.88 -14.12 -3.06
C PRO A 108 29.56 -15.61 -3.21
N GLN A 109 30.02 -16.43 -2.27
CA GLN A 109 29.58 -17.82 -2.14
C GLN A 109 28.20 -17.83 -1.47
N LEU A 110 27.20 -18.34 -2.19
CA LEU A 110 25.88 -18.64 -1.67
C LEU A 110 25.97 -19.90 -0.79
N ALA A 111 25.75 -19.74 0.51
CA ALA A 111 25.53 -20.86 1.42
C ALA A 111 24.16 -21.48 1.13
N VAL A 112 24.15 -22.77 0.80
CA VAL A 112 22.94 -23.58 0.68
C VAL A 112 22.37 -23.78 2.09
N VAL A 113 21.16 -23.29 2.33
CA VAL A 113 20.40 -23.54 3.55
C VAL A 113 19.72 -24.90 3.41
N GLU A 114 20.13 -25.85 4.24
CA GLU A 114 19.53 -27.18 4.33
C GLU A 114 18.16 -27.09 5.00
N GLN A 115 17.15 -27.59 4.29
CA GLN A 115 15.73 -27.49 4.66
C GLN A 115 15.36 -28.62 5.63
N PRO A 116 14.95 -28.34 6.88
CA PRO A 116 14.61 -29.37 7.86
C PRO A 116 13.31 -30.10 7.51
N ALA A 117 13.25 -31.38 7.91
CA ALA A 117 12.20 -32.35 7.63
C ALA A 117 10.78 -31.90 8.10
N PRO A 118 9.71 -32.39 7.44
CA PRO A 118 8.34 -31.98 7.73
C PRO A 118 7.87 -32.45 9.12
N VAL A 119 7.59 -31.49 10.00
CA VAL A 119 6.97 -31.70 11.32
C VAL A 119 5.45 -31.81 11.14
N ALA A 120 4.81 -32.67 11.93
CA ALA A 120 3.37 -32.92 11.93
C ALA A 120 2.55 -31.62 11.95
N THR A 121 1.56 -31.52 11.06
CA THR A 121 0.71 -30.33 10.88
C THR A 121 -0.26 -30.16 12.05
N PRO A 122 -0.13 -29.10 12.88
CA PRO A 122 -1.17 -28.78 13.85
C PRO A 122 -2.42 -28.29 13.09
N ILE A 123 -3.55 -28.95 13.32
CA ILE A 123 -4.86 -28.46 12.86
C ILE A 123 -5.28 -27.36 13.83
N ALA A 124 -5.24 -26.11 13.39
CA ALA A 124 -5.74 -24.97 14.17
C ALA A 124 -7.24 -24.80 13.89
N THR A 125 -8.07 -25.10 14.88
CA THR A 125 -9.51 -24.80 14.82
C THR A 125 -9.72 -23.35 15.23
N PHE A 126 -10.15 -22.50 14.30
CA PHE A 126 -10.51 -21.12 14.62
C PHE A 126 -11.94 -21.09 15.19
N VAL A 127 -12.09 -20.73 16.46
CA VAL A 127 -13.39 -20.49 17.07
C VAL A 127 -13.77 -19.04 16.78
N GLY A 128 -14.60 -18.83 15.76
CA GLY A 128 -15.15 -17.51 15.46
C GLY A 128 -15.94 -17.00 16.65
N SER A 129 -15.61 -15.79 17.13
CA SER A 129 -16.45 -15.06 18.08
C SER A 129 -17.44 -14.21 17.30
N ASP A 130 -18.63 -13.96 17.85
CA ASP A 130 -19.69 -13.15 17.22
C ASP A 130 -19.26 -11.72 16.85
N ASP A 131 -18.09 -11.29 17.35
CA ASP A 131 -17.53 -9.96 17.20
C ASP A 131 -16.51 -9.85 16.05
N MET A 132 -16.25 -10.91 15.28
CA MET A 132 -15.31 -10.90 14.16
C MET A 132 -15.86 -11.53 12.89
N ILE A 133 -15.48 -10.96 11.74
CA ILE A 133 -15.71 -11.52 10.43
C ILE A 133 -14.40 -12.15 9.95
N VAL A 134 -14.47 -13.41 9.53
CA VAL A 134 -13.31 -14.20 9.12
C VAL A 134 -13.43 -14.47 7.62
N VAL A 135 -12.43 -14.04 6.86
CA VAL A 135 -12.35 -14.28 5.41
C VAL A 135 -11.20 -15.23 5.15
N THR A 136 -11.50 -16.38 4.56
CA THR A 136 -10.49 -17.36 4.14
C THR A 136 -10.05 -17.08 2.71
N HIS A 137 -8.74 -17.06 2.48
CA HIS A 137 -8.16 -16.93 1.15
C HIS A 137 -7.57 -18.27 0.70
N ASP A 138 -7.75 -18.59 -0.59
CA ASP A 138 -7.14 -19.77 -1.19
C ASP A 138 -5.62 -19.61 -1.24
N SER A 139 -4.93 -20.61 -0.71
CA SER A 139 -3.47 -20.68 -0.73
C SER A 139 -3.02 -21.67 -1.82
N PRO A 140 -1.94 -21.38 -2.57
CA PRO A 140 -1.34 -22.33 -3.49
C PRO A 140 -0.69 -23.52 -2.75
N TYR A 141 -0.54 -23.44 -1.43
CA TYR A 141 0.03 -24.50 -0.60
C TYR A 141 -1.08 -25.26 0.13
N PRO A 142 -1.18 -26.59 -0.03
CA PRO A 142 -2.32 -27.40 0.48
C PRO A 142 -2.37 -27.48 2.01
N ASN A 143 -1.31 -27.08 2.70
CA ASN A 143 -1.15 -27.14 4.15
C ASN A 143 -1.09 -25.74 4.80
N VAL A 144 -1.41 -24.67 4.07
CA VAL A 144 -1.43 -23.30 4.60
C VAL A 144 -2.79 -22.70 4.32
N THR A 145 -3.49 -22.22 5.35
CA THR A 145 -4.72 -21.44 5.19
C THR A 145 -4.44 -20.01 5.63
N ILE A 146 -4.61 -19.06 4.71
CA ILE A 146 -4.48 -17.64 5.02
C ILE A 146 -5.85 -17.14 5.44
N VAL A 147 -5.93 -16.59 6.65
CA VAL A 147 -7.18 -16.12 7.23
C VAL A 147 -7.03 -14.64 7.57
N GLU A 148 -7.89 -13.82 6.97
CA GLU A 148 -7.95 -12.39 7.25
C GLU A 148 -9.11 -12.12 8.20
N VAL A 149 -8.82 -11.44 9.31
CA VAL A 149 -9.77 -11.25 10.40
C VAL A 149 -10.12 -9.77 10.53
N TYR A 150 -11.41 -9.46 10.37
CA TYR A 150 -11.93 -8.11 10.45
C TYR A 150 -12.80 -7.94 11.71
N PRO A 151 -12.49 -6.97 12.59
CA PRO A 151 -13.34 -6.68 13.73
C PRO A 151 -14.64 -6.03 13.28
N THR A 152 -15.75 -6.44 13.90
CA THR A 152 -17.03 -5.73 13.73
C THR A 152 -16.99 -4.33 14.34
N VAL A 153 -17.92 -3.47 13.94
CA VAL A 153 -18.06 -2.11 14.50
C VAL A 153 -18.30 -2.15 16.01
N THR A 154 -19.05 -3.16 16.48
CA THR A 154 -19.31 -3.41 17.91
C THR A 154 -18.04 -3.78 18.66
N ALA A 155 -17.25 -4.72 18.12
CA ALA A 155 -15.96 -5.10 18.67
C ALA A 155 -15.01 -3.89 18.80
N ARG A 156 -14.92 -3.09 17.73
CA ARG A 156 -14.06 -1.90 17.72
C ARG A 156 -14.46 -0.86 18.77
N ARG A 157 -15.78 -0.65 18.97
CA ARG A 157 -16.29 0.24 20.03
C ARG A 157 -16.02 -0.31 21.43
N ARG A 158 -16.12 -1.63 21.63
CA ARG A 158 -15.82 -2.27 22.92
C ARG A 158 -14.33 -2.12 23.25
N TRP A 159 -13.43 -2.46 22.33
CA TRP A 159 -11.99 -2.30 22.54
C TRP A 159 -11.58 -0.87 22.84
N LYS A 160 -12.18 0.11 22.16
CA LYS A 160 -11.91 1.52 22.46
C LYS A 160 -12.32 1.90 23.89
N ARG A 161 -13.45 1.37 24.39
CA ARG A 161 -13.91 1.57 25.77
C ARG A 161 -13.00 0.88 26.78
N GLU A 162 -12.58 -0.35 26.50
CA GLU A 162 -11.66 -1.10 27.36
C GLU A 162 -10.28 -0.44 27.42
N ALA A 163 -9.75 0.01 26.28
CA ALA A 163 -8.50 0.76 26.23
C ALA A 163 -8.59 2.07 27.02
N ALA A 164 -9.70 2.80 26.88
CA ALA A 164 -9.96 4.00 27.67
C ALA A 164 -10.02 3.69 29.17
N ALA A 165 -10.72 2.62 29.57
CA ALA A 165 -10.83 2.20 30.97
C ALA A 165 -9.47 1.79 31.57
N ARG A 166 -8.61 1.10 30.79
CA ARG A 166 -7.24 0.76 31.22
C ARG A 166 -6.31 1.96 31.33
N SER A 167 -6.57 3.01 30.55
CA SER A 167 -5.77 4.24 30.58
C SER A 167 -6.16 5.20 31.72
N LEU A 168 -7.23 4.91 32.47
CA LEU A 168 -7.60 5.73 33.62
C LEU A 168 -6.56 5.55 34.73
N PRO A 169 -6.07 6.66 35.34
CA PRO A 169 -5.15 6.57 36.45
C PRO A 169 -5.80 5.79 37.59
N VAL A 170 -5.12 4.74 38.06
CA VAL A 170 -5.54 4.00 39.25
C VAL A 170 -5.65 5.01 40.39
N PRO A 171 -6.82 5.15 41.04
CA PRO A 171 -6.95 6.06 42.16
C PRO A 171 -5.91 5.66 43.22
N LYS A 172 -5.00 6.59 43.55
CA LYS A 172 -4.06 6.38 44.66
C LYS A 172 -4.90 6.13 45.90
N GLN A 173 -4.90 4.89 46.39
CA GLN A 173 -5.44 4.56 47.70
C GLN A 173 -4.67 5.43 48.70
N PHE A 174 -5.35 6.42 49.26
CA PHE A 174 -4.83 7.16 50.39
C PHE A 174 -4.73 6.16 51.55
N PRO A 175 -3.54 5.94 52.12
CA PRO A 175 -3.42 5.13 53.32
C PRO A 175 -4.28 5.79 54.40
N GLY A 176 -5.31 5.08 54.86
CA GLY A 176 -6.11 5.51 55.99
C GLY A 176 -5.23 5.57 57.22
N ASP A 177 -5.32 6.69 57.95
CA ASP A 177 -4.66 6.86 59.24
C ASP A 177 -5.11 5.76 60.21
N PRO A 178 -4.18 4.94 60.74
CA PRO A 178 -4.51 4.06 61.84
C PRO A 178 -4.77 4.92 63.09
N SER A 179 -5.98 4.79 63.63
CA SER A 179 -6.40 5.38 64.91
C SER A 179 -5.77 4.67 66.10
#